data_AF-A0AAN6ZES4-F1
#
_entry.id   AF-A0AAN6ZES4-F1
#
_cell.length_a   1.000
_cell.length_b   1.000
_cell.length_c   1.000
_cell.angle_alpha   90.00
_cell.angle_beta   90.00
_cell.angle_gamma   90.00
#
_symmetry.space_group_name_H-M   'P 1'
#
loop_
_entity.id
_entity.type
_entity.pdbx_description
1 polymer ?
#
loop_
_entity_poly.entity_id
_entity_poly.type
_entity_poly.pdbx_seq_one_letter_code
_entity_poly.pdbx_strand_id
1 'polypeptide(L)'
;MSEMKQCHCSVGRCSPQPSTCWYINNSSTFHTHHLPYTPVPSGQRLAETFTNAMYAHLFKDGTDNYLFIRHLGAGVSCHTQLVRHLESGQVRVRKVLHRRLPLGHGMVGPTRIGRGGETGPDDQFTNDAGIANILARHALNGAIILRVPAVLSDATIPGPDSGKTSRVSYWSFCNGGNVGDFAQECRESGAVVPQGLVLRFLRQVLETLHFMYTGLPHPLIHGDLNSGNILLHLTPGNAAPDFHVMDFGTATWGQHINSLQDIPRSDLDDIMRILVGELMELTLDRDQRGVAAGILSIEYMLNHDTTNPICVAYQMLARLDHKFRVRLAHYRTAPSGELALPDLTEVLRYVTDQSVLSLPQLILDLEGRNNAIHGIFRRRIDEANNPPPKLYPTMSGILQARNVPGPWHAARVKASGELVSVDRESHHRPNEDNAGYETDGNWCDEDSEAETLELY
;
A
#
# COMPACT_ATOMS: atom_id res chain seq x y z
N MET A 1 52.30 11.71 -32.14
CA MET A 1 52.79 12.69 -31.14
C MET A 1 51.92 13.93 -31.25
N SER A 2 50.88 13.99 -30.42
CA SER A 2 50.05 15.17 -30.21
C SER A 2 49.51 15.10 -28.78
N GLU A 3 49.71 16.18 -28.05
CA GLU A 3 49.60 16.30 -26.60
C GLU A 3 48.15 16.18 -26.09
N MET A 4 47.95 15.36 -25.05
CA MET A 4 46.78 15.44 -24.18
C MET A 4 47.05 16.48 -23.08
N LYS A 5 46.26 17.56 -23.04
CA LYS A 5 46.17 18.44 -21.88
C LYS A 5 44.95 18.04 -21.04
N GLN A 6 45.22 17.56 -19.83
CA GLN A 6 44.24 17.44 -18.74
C GLN A 6 43.73 18.83 -18.33
N CYS A 7 42.41 18.99 -18.26
CA CYS A 7 41.78 20.07 -17.51
C CYS A 7 41.27 19.51 -16.18
N HIS A 8 41.84 20.01 -15.08
CA HIS A 8 41.21 19.98 -13.77
C HIS A 8 40.03 20.96 -13.76
N CYS A 9 38.86 20.52 -13.31
CA CYS A 9 37.79 21.41 -12.85
C CYS A 9 37.35 21.00 -11.46
N SER A 10 37.46 21.98 -10.58
CA SER A 10 37.18 21.98 -9.16
C SER A 10 35.69 22.11 -8.86
N VAL A 11 35.35 21.57 -7.69
CA VAL A 11 34.12 21.67 -6.90
C VAL A 11 33.36 22.99 -7.05
N GLY A 12 32.06 22.93 -7.39
CA GLY A 12 31.17 24.08 -7.34
C GLY A 12 29.71 23.79 -7.73
N ARG A 13 28.84 23.60 -6.73
CA ARG A 13 27.38 23.81 -6.66
C ARG A 13 26.58 23.73 -7.98
N CYS A 14 25.77 22.67 -8.14
CA CYS A 14 24.64 22.65 -9.08
C CYS A 14 23.31 22.81 -8.34
N SER A 15 22.55 23.82 -8.76
CA SER A 15 21.12 24.02 -8.49
C SER A 15 20.30 22.97 -9.26
N PRO A 16 19.10 22.55 -8.79
CA PRO A 16 18.29 21.59 -9.53
C PRO A 16 17.62 22.26 -10.73
N GLN A 17 17.89 21.76 -11.93
CA GLN A 17 17.07 22.07 -13.11
C GLN A 17 15.79 21.22 -13.08
N PRO A 18 14.63 21.77 -13.49
CA PRO A 18 13.40 21.02 -13.62
C PRO A 18 13.48 20.11 -14.84
N SER A 19 13.14 18.84 -14.67
CA SER A 19 12.97 17.89 -15.75
C SER A 19 11.80 18.31 -16.64
N THR A 20 12.14 18.80 -17.83
CA THR A 20 11.24 18.94 -18.98
C THR A 20 10.64 17.58 -19.35
N CYS A 21 9.33 17.44 -19.18
CA CYS A 21 8.57 16.30 -19.67
C CYS A 21 8.24 16.53 -21.15
N TRP A 22 8.63 15.60 -22.01
CA TRP A 22 8.27 15.58 -23.43
C TRP A 22 6.84 15.05 -23.58
N TYR A 23 5.97 15.84 -24.21
CA TYR A 23 4.62 15.44 -24.59
C TYR A 23 4.68 14.81 -25.99
N ILE A 24 4.36 13.52 -26.11
CA ILE A 24 4.09 12.92 -27.42
C ILE A 24 2.62 13.15 -27.73
N ASN A 25 2.38 14.07 -28.65
CA ASN A 25 1.10 14.36 -29.26
C ASN A 25 0.76 13.21 -30.22
N ASN A 26 -0.33 12.47 -29.96
CA ASN A 26 -0.94 11.60 -30.96
C ASN A 26 -2.34 12.13 -31.27
N SER A 27 -2.43 12.71 -32.45
CA SER A 27 -3.59 13.21 -33.14
C SER A 27 -4.62 12.11 -33.38
N SER A 28 -5.83 12.29 -32.88
CA SER A 28 -7.05 11.79 -33.51
C SER A 28 -7.88 13.00 -33.95
N THR A 29 -8.15 13.02 -35.25
CA THR A 29 -8.91 14.04 -35.99
C THR A 29 -10.33 14.18 -35.47
N PHE A 30 -10.66 15.34 -34.88
CA PHE A 30 -12.04 15.80 -34.74
C PHE A 30 -12.40 16.67 -35.94
N HIS A 31 -13.45 16.29 -36.67
CA HIS A 31 -14.10 17.18 -37.63
C HIS A 31 -14.83 18.29 -36.88
N THR A 32 -14.27 19.51 -36.91
CA THR A 32 -14.96 20.72 -36.46
C THR A 32 -15.91 21.22 -37.54
N HIS A 33 -17.21 21.16 -37.28
CA HIS A 33 -18.19 21.94 -38.03
C HIS A 33 -18.01 23.43 -37.67
N HIS A 34 -17.59 24.23 -38.64
CA HIS A 34 -17.62 25.69 -38.53
C HIS A 34 -19.07 26.17 -38.53
N LEU A 35 -19.55 26.67 -37.39
CA LEU A 35 -20.73 27.53 -37.33
C LEU A 35 -20.33 28.99 -37.54
N PRO A 36 -21.18 29.81 -38.19
CA PRO A 36 -20.87 31.20 -38.49
C PRO A 36 -20.78 32.06 -37.22
N TYR A 37 -19.70 32.83 -37.15
CA TYR A 37 -19.42 33.81 -36.10
C TYR A 37 -20.38 35.00 -36.21
N THR A 38 -21.20 35.22 -35.18
CA THR A 38 -21.97 36.46 -35.00
C THR A 38 -21.25 37.35 -33.97
N PRO A 39 -20.92 38.61 -34.30
CA PRO A 39 -20.26 39.51 -33.36
C PRO A 39 -21.23 39.91 -32.25
N VAL A 40 -20.82 39.70 -30.99
CA VAL A 40 -21.58 40.08 -29.80
C VAL A 40 -21.38 41.59 -29.54
N PRO A 41 -22.44 42.37 -29.23
CA PRO A 41 -22.32 43.79 -28.96
C PRO A 41 -21.49 44.07 -27.69
N SER A 42 -20.51 44.96 -27.83
CA SER A 42 -19.70 45.54 -26.77
C SER A 42 -20.55 46.42 -25.86
N GLY A 43 -21.00 45.89 -24.71
CA GLY A 43 -21.74 46.70 -23.73
C GLY A 43 -22.26 46.02 -22.47
N GLN A 44 -22.25 44.69 -22.38
CA GLN A 44 -22.61 44.02 -21.13
C GLN A 44 -21.35 43.72 -20.33
N ARG A 45 -21.27 44.26 -19.10
CA ARG A 45 -20.45 43.67 -18.04
C ARG A 45 -20.77 42.18 -18.06
N LEU A 46 -19.78 41.35 -18.37
CA LEU A 46 -19.83 39.93 -18.10
C LEU A 46 -20.15 39.83 -16.60
N ALA A 47 -21.42 39.62 -16.26
CA ALA A 47 -21.76 39.02 -15.00
C ALA A 47 -20.88 37.79 -14.97
N GLU A 48 -19.90 37.77 -14.06
CA GLU A 48 -19.10 36.58 -13.80
C GLU A 48 -20.11 35.46 -13.70
N THR A 49 -20.20 34.65 -14.75
CA THR A 49 -21.04 33.46 -14.79
C THR A 49 -20.64 32.74 -13.54
N PHE A 50 -21.53 32.74 -12.53
CA PHE A 50 -21.30 32.15 -11.23
C PHE A 50 -20.69 30.79 -11.52
N THR A 51 -19.37 30.68 -11.33
CA THR A 51 -18.67 29.43 -11.50
C THR A 51 -19.38 28.52 -10.51
N ASN A 52 -20.11 27.52 -11.01
CA ASN A 52 -21.01 26.69 -10.21
C ASN A 52 -20.21 26.17 -9.01
N ALA A 53 -20.35 26.87 -7.88
CA ALA A 53 -19.51 26.64 -6.73
C ALA A 53 -20.00 25.35 -6.10
N MET A 54 -19.11 24.37 -6.01
CA MET A 54 -19.41 23.06 -5.46
C MET A 54 -18.99 23.02 -4.00
N TYR A 55 -19.41 21.99 -3.29
CA TYR A 55 -19.00 21.71 -1.92
C TYR A 55 -18.15 20.43 -1.87
N ALA A 56 -17.16 20.38 -0.99
CA ALA A 56 -16.31 19.22 -0.77
C ALA A 56 -16.00 19.03 0.71
N HIS A 57 -15.78 17.78 1.14
CA HIS A 57 -15.33 17.48 2.50
C HIS A 57 -13.86 17.84 2.66
N LEU A 58 -13.57 18.73 3.60
CA LEU A 58 -12.24 19.24 3.92
C LEU A 58 -11.78 18.73 5.28
N PHE A 59 -10.67 18.00 5.30
CA PHE A 59 -9.96 17.63 6.53
C PHE A 59 -8.91 18.69 6.85
N LYS A 60 -8.89 19.13 8.12
CA LYS A 60 -7.96 20.13 8.65
C LYS A 60 -7.14 19.48 9.75
N ASP A 61 -6.04 18.87 9.33
CA ASP A 61 -5.29 17.96 10.19
C ASP A 61 -3.91 18.60 10.44
N GLY A 62 -3.85 19.44 11.49
CA GLY A 62 -2.69 20.26 11.78
C GLY A 62 -2.60 21.50 10.88
N THR A 63 -1.46 21.69 10.21
CA THR A 63 -1.25 22.80 9.27
C THR A 63 -1.70 22.48 7.85
N ASP A 64 -1.95 21.20 7.58
CA ASP A 64 -2.23 20.71 6.23
C ASP A 64 -3.73 20.60 5.99
N ASN A 65 -4.13 20.81 4.73
CA ASN A 65 -5.53 20.74 4.33
C ASN A 65 -5.72 19.69 3.25
N TYR A 66 -6.78 18.88 3.39
CA TYR A 66 -7.03 17.77 2.47
C TYR A 66 -8.47 17.73 1.99
N LEU A 67 -8.67 17.53 0.69
CA LEU A 67 -9.99 17.24 0.13
C LEU A 67 -10.21 15.73 0.05
N PHE A 68 -11.39 15.29 0.48
CA PHE A 68 -11.83 13.91 0.32
C PHE A 68 -12.03 13.55 -1.15
N ILE A 69 -11.53 12.37 -1.55
CA ILE A 69 -11.72 11.80 -2.88
C ILE A 69 -12.67 10.61 -2.79
N ARG A 70 -12.28 9.57 -2.05
CA ARG A 70 -13.09 8.36 -1.86
C ARG A 70 -12.67 7.57 -0.63
N HIS A 71 -13.56 6.72 -0.14
CA HIS A 71 -13.22 5.71 0.85
C HIS A 71 -12.46 4.57 0.16
N LEU A 72 -11.40 4.06 0.81
CA LEU A 72 -10.61 2.92 0.30
C LEU A 72 -10.94 1.62 1.03
N GLY A 73 -11.33 1.69 2.29
CA GLY A 73 -11.65 0.52 3.10
C GLY A 73 -11.67 0.84 4.59
N ALA A 74 -12.20 -0.08 5.39
CA ALA A 74 -12.15 -0.02 6.84
C ALA A 74 -11.54 -1.33 7.36
N GLY A 75 -10.60 -1.20 8.29
CA GLY A 75 -10.04 -2.32 9.03
C GLY A 75 -10.55 -2.34 10.47
N VAL A 76 -9.98 -3.22 11.29
CA VAL A 76 -10.32 -3.35 12.71
C VAL A 76 -10.02 -2.07 13.50
N SER A 77 -8.96 -1.35 13.14
CA SER A 77 -8.49 -0.17 13.88
C SER A 77 -8.85 1.16 13.25
N CYS A 78 -9.02 1.22 11.93
CA CYS A 78 -9.14 2.50 11.25
C CYS A 78 -9.96 2.46 9.96
N HIS A 79 -10.41 3.65 9.57
CA HIS A 79 -10.86 3.93 8.21
C HIS A 79 -9.69 4.39 7.35
N THR A 80 -9.69 3.96 6.09
CA THR A 80 -8.71 4.35 5.08
C THR A 80 -9.40 5.13 3.97
N GLN A 81 -8.90 6.33 3.69
CA GLN A 81 -9.48 7.28 2.74
C GLN A 81 -8.44 7.73 1.74
N LEU A 82 -8.83 7.95 0.50
CA LEU A 82 -8.02 8.65 -0.48
C LEU A 82 -8.33 10.14 -0.39
N VAL A 83 -7.29 10.95 -0.25
CA VAL A 83 -7.41 12.40 -0.08
C VAL A 83 -6.40 13.14 -0.96
N ARG A 84 -6.71 14.39 -1.30
CA ARG A 84 -5.82 15.31 -2.02
C ARG A 84 -5.30 16.36 -1.07
N HIS A 85 -3.98 16.44 -0.90
CA HIS A 85 -3.33 17.54 -0.20
C HIS A 85 -3.47 18.82 -1.02
N LEU A 86 -4.06 19.88 -0.45
CA LEU A 86 -4.41 21.09 -1.19
C LEU A 86 -3.16 21.85 -1.64
N GLU A 87 -2.15 21.93 -0.79
CA GLU A 87 -0.96 22.75 -1.00
C GLU A 87 -0.03 22.13 -2.06
N SER A 88 0.17 20.81 -2.03
CA SER A 88 1.04 20.13 -3.01
C SER A 88 0.30 19.50 -4.19
N GLY A 89 -1.04 19.42 -4.13
CA GLY A 89 -1.86 18.70 -5.11
C GLY A 89 -1.69 17.17 -5.08
N GLN A 90 -0.82 16.64 -4.22
CA GLN A 90 -0.53 15.21 -4.17
C GLN A 90 -1.69 14.42 -3.57
N VAL A 91 -1.91 13.23 -4.12
CA VAL A 91 -2.83 12.24 -3.57
C VAL A 91 -2.13 11.48 -2.44
N ARG A 92 -2.83 11.31 -1.32
CA ARG A 92 -2.35 10.58 -0.13
C ARG A 92 -3.42 9.64 0.37
N VAL A 93 -2.99 8.63 1.12
CA VAL A 93 -3.87 7.76 1.87
C VAL A 93 -3.95 8.28 3.31
N ARG A 94 -5.15 8.59 3.78
CA ARG A 94 -5.44 9.03 5.14
C ARG A 94 -6.03 7.85 5.92
N LYS A 95 -5.32 7.37 6.93
CA LYS A 95 -5.83 6.38 7.89
C LYS A 95 -6.28 7.09 9.16
N VAL A 96 -7.48 6.80 9.63
CA VAL A 96 -8.13 7.45 10.78
C VAL A 96 -8.55 6.39 11.79
N LEU A 97 -8.00 6.48 13.01
CA LEU A 97 -8.36 5.57 14.09
C LEU A 97 -9.87 5.67 14.36
N HIS A 98 -10.56 4.52 14.46
CA HIS A 98 -12.00 4.45 14.72
C HIS A 98 -12.36 5.10 16.05
N ARG A 99 -11.60 4.72 17.08
CA ARG A 99 -11.79 5.17 18.45
C ARG A 99 -11.16 6.54 18.67
N ARG A 100 -11.85 7.41 19.40
CA ARG A 100 -11.20 8.62 19.91
C ARG A 100 -10.50 8.34 21.22
N LEU A 101 -9.28 8.82 21.35
CA LEU A 101 -8.50 8.65 22.56
C LEU A 101 -8.76 9.81 23.53
N PRO A 102 -8.71 9.62 24.85
CA PRO A 102 -8.76 10.74 25.78
C PRO A 102 -7.67 11.79 25.49
N LEU A 103 -7.97 13.06 25.74
CA LEU A 103 -7.02 14.15 25.60
C LEU A 103 -5.84 13.92 26.56
N GLY A 104 -4.61 14.08 26.07
CA GLY A 104 -3.41 13.77 26.84
C GLY A 104 -3.04 12.29 26.88
N HIS A 105 -3.87 11.40 26.32
CA HIS A 105 -3.48 10.03 25.96
C HIS A 105 -2.65 9.98 24.65
N GLY A 106 -2.18 11.15 24.21
CA GLY A 106 -1.39 11.32 23.00
C GLY A 106 0.08 10.98 23.21
N MET A 107 0.68 10.52 22.12
CA MET A 107 2.09 10.18 21.96
C MET A 107 2.44 8.88 22.69
N VAL A 108 2.15 7.78 22.01
CA VAL A 108 2.65 6.46 22.34
C VAL A 108 4.12 6.57 22.72
N GLY A 109 4.42 6.29 24.00
CA GLY A 109 5.77 5.87 24.38
C GLY A 109 6.20 4.73 23.45
N PRO A 110 7.51 4.52 23.23
CA PRO A 110 8.05 3.64 22.19
C PRO A 110 7.17 2.41 21.96
N THR A 111 6.63 2.30 20.75
CA THR A 111 5.75 1.24 20.22
C THR A 111 5.47 0.15 21.25
N ARG A 112 4.37 0.27 22.01
CA ARG A 112 3.97 -0.71 23.04
C ARG A 112 3.52 -1.99 22.36
N ILE A 113 4.49 -2.77 21.90
CA ILE A 113 4.23 -4.07 21.31
C ILE A 113 4.02 -5.01 22.47
N GLY A 114 2.74 -5.29 22.71
CA GLY A 114 2.29 -6.11 23.81
C GLY A 114 3.12 -7.39 23.91
N ARG A 115 3.71 -7.63 25.08
CA ARG A 115 4.28 -8.92 25.42
C ARG A 115 3.13 -9.92 25.55
N GLY A 116 2.65 -10.46 24.43
CA GLY A 116 1.79 -11.65 24.39
C GLY A 116 0.30 -11.46 24.64
N GLY A 117 -0.23 -10.23 24.73
CA GLY A 117 -1.67 -9.96 24.68
C GLY A 117 -2.12 -9.59 23.26
N GLU A 118 -3.40 -9.82 22.93
CA GLU A 118 -4.01 -9.29 21.71
C GLU A 118 -3.74 -7.79 21.61
N THR A 119 -3.18 -7.34 20.48
CA THR A 119 -2.94 -5.92 20.25
C THR A 119 -4.27 -5.23 20.07
N GLY A 120 -4.61 -4.33 20.99
CA GLY A 120 -5.82 -3.53 20.87
C GLY A 120 -5.80 -2.67 19.59
N PRO A 121 -6.96 -2.24 19.08
CA PRO A 121 -7.05 -1.43 17.86
C PRO A 121 -6.13 -0.20 17.85
N ASP A 122 -5.97 0.46 19.01
CA ASP A 122 -5.12 1.65 19.18
C ASP A 122 -3.62 1.32 19.02
N ASP A 123 -3.21 0.15 19.52
CA ASP A 123 -1.84 -0.36 19.38
C ASP A 123 -1.59 -0.75 17.92
N GLN A 124 -2.55 -1.41 17.26
CA GLN A 124 -2.44 -1.77 15.84
C GLN A 124 -2.23 -0.54 14.96
N PHE A 125 -3.05 0.50 15.13
CA PHE A 125 -2.89 1.75 14.37
C PHE A 125 -1.52 2.39 14.57
N THR A 126 -1.01 2.34 15.80
CA THR A 126 0.32 2.87 16.12
C THR A 126 1.43 2.02 15.53
N ASN A 127 1.32 0.70 15.67
CA ASN A 127 2.29 -0.27 15.17
C ASN A 127 2.47 -0.10 13.66
N ASP A 128 1.38 0.06 12.92
CA ASP A 128 1.41 0.22 11.47
C ASP A 128 2.35 1.36 11.04
N ALA A 129 2.07 2.59 11.49
CA ALA A 129 2.89 3.75 11.16
C ALA A 129 4.30 3.68 11.78
N GLY A 130 4.43 3.16 13.00
CA GLY A 130 5.71 3.06 13.71
C GLY A 130 6.69 2.11 13.01
N ILE A 131 6.20 0.93 12.61
CA ILE A 131 7.00 -0.10 11.92
C ILE A 131 7.37 0.36 10.52
N ALA A 132 6.41 0.91 9.76
CA ALA A 132 6.71 1.43 8.43
C ALA A 132 7.82 2.49 8.47
N ASN A 133 7.81 3.38 9.47
CA ASN A 133 8.88 4.37 9.69
C ASN A 133 10.22 3.73 10.09
N ILE A 134 10.23 2.67 10.88
CA ILE A 134 11.45 1.92 11.20
C ILE A 134 12.03 1.33 9.92
N LEU A 135 11.23 0.61 9.13
CA LEU A 135 11.65 -0.01 7.88
C LEU A 135 12.16 1.05 6.88
N ALA A 136 11.42 2.15 6.69
CA ALA A 136 11.83 3.22 5.80
C ALA A 136 13.19 3.84 6.18
N ARG A 137 13.46 4.05 7.48
CA ARG A 137 14.76 4.57 7.95
C ARG A 137 15.90 3.59 7.68
N HIS A 138 15.67 2.30 7.85
CA HIS A 138 16.68 1.30 7.52
C HIS A 138 16.94 1.22 6.01
N ALA A 139 15.91 1.37 5.18
CA ALA A 139 16.07 1.44 3.72
C ALA A 139 16.94 2.63 3.27
N LEU A 140 16.86 3.77 3.97
CA LEU A 140 17.69 4.94 3.67
C LEU A 140 19.17 4.77 4.07
N ASN A 141 19.44 3.97 5.10
CA ASN A 141 20.79 3.77 5.65
C ASN A 141 21.53 2.59 5.01
N GLY A 142 20.82 1.71 4.30
CA GLY A 142 21.37 0.50 3.70
C GLY A 142 21.41 0.52 2.17
N ALA A 143 22.10 -0.46 1.60
CA ALA A 143 22.02 -0.78 0.17
C ALA A 143 20.75 -1.57 -0.21
N ILE A 144 19.82 -1.76 0.74
CA ILE A 144 18.62 -2.58 0.57
C ILE A 144 17.42 -1.67 0.30
N ILE A 145 16.74 -1.90 -0.81
CA ILE A 145 15.55 -1.14 -1.18
C ILE A 145 14.31 -1.87 -0.63
N LEU A 146 13.86 -1.48 0.57
CA LEU A 146 12.62 -2.02 1.15
C LEU A 146 11.41 -1.37 0.49
N ARG A 147 10.42 -2.21 0.12
CA ARG A 147 9.20 -1.74 -0.53
C ARG A 147 8.08 -1.66 0.49
N VAL A 148 7.99 -0.51 1.13
CA VAL A 148 6.95 -0.18 2.11
C VAL A 148 6.36 1.18 1.73
N PRO A 149 5.04 1.41 1.83
CA PRO A 149 4.48 2.74 1.61
C PRO A 149 5.06 3.72 2.65
N ALA A 150 5.45 4.92 2.21
CA ALA A 150 6.04 5.91 3.10
C ALA A 150 4.95 6.53 3.98
N VAL A 151 5.21 6.59 5.29
CA VAL A 151 4.45 7.45 6.20
C VAL A 151 4.94 8.89 5.97
N LEU A 152 4.04 9.77 5.56
CA LEU A 152 4.34 11.15 5.21
C LEU A 152 4.18 12.10 6.40
N SER A 153 3.16 11.87 7.21
CA SER A 153 2.89 12.60 8.45
C SER A 153 1.90 11.87 9.33
N ASP A 154 1.85 12.24 10.60
CA ASP A 154 0.85 11.84 11.56
C ASP A 154 0.32 13.06 12.32
N ALA A 155 -0.94 12.99 12.73
CA ALA A 155 -1.61 14.09 13.42
C ALA A 155 -2.49 13.54 14.55
N THR A 156 -2.53 14.30 15.65
CA THR A 156 -3.51 14.12 16.72
C THR A 156 -4.40 15.35 16.74
N ILE A 157 -5.68 15.15 16.43
CA ILE A 157 -6.65 16.23 16.22
C ILE A 157 -7.51 16.33 17.47
N PRO A 158 -7.46 17.43 18.23
CA PRO A 158 -8.35 17.63 19.37
C PRO A 158 -9.80 17.73 18.90
N GLY A 159 -10.67 16.94 19.52
CA GLY A 159 -12.11 17.08 19.32
C GLY A 159 -12.60 18.36 20.03
N PRO A 160 -13.47 19.17 19.40
CA PRO A 160 -13.77 20.52 19.84
C PRO A 160 -14.21 20.64 21.31
N ASP A 161 -14.99 19.69 21.84
CA ASP A 161 -15.50 19.77 23.23
C ASP A 161 -15.49 18.44 23.98
N SER A 162 -14.85 17.40 23.43
CA SER A 162 -15.03 16.03 23.95
C SER A 162 -14.01 15.58 24.99
N GLY A 163 -12.95 16.38 25.23
CA GLY A 163 -11.78 15.88 25.97
C GLY A 163 -11.19 14.61 25.34
N LYS A 164 -11.41 14.41 24.03
CA LYS A 164 -10.92 13.29 23.23
C LYS A 164 -10.24 13.83 21.97
N THR A 165 -9.37 13.02 21.38
CA THR A 165 -8.59 13.32 20.19
C THR A 165 -8.75 12.21 19.16
N SER A 166 -8.84 12.57 17.88
CA SER A 166 -8.72 11.63 16.77
C SER A 166 -7.26 11.48 16.36
N ARG A 167 -6.83 10.25 16.03
CA ARG A 167 -5.49 10.00 15.46
C ARG A 167 -5.60 9.72 13.98
N VAL A 168 -4.70 10.34 13.23
CA VAL A 168 -4.65 10.24 11.77
C VAL A 168 -3.21 10.02 11.34
N SER A 169 -3.01 9.20 10.33
CA SER A 169 -1.73 9.06 9.64
C SER A 169 -1.93 9.20 8.13
N TYR A 170 -0.92 9.77 7.48
CA TYR A 170 -0.91 10.03 6.05
C TYR A 170 0.21 9.24 5.39
N TRP A 171 -0.13 8.59 4.29
CA TRP A 171 0.75 7.65 3.60
C TRP A 171 0.85 7.98 2.12
N SER A 172 1.98 7.60 1.51
CA SER A 172 2.14 7.63 0.06
C SER A 172 1.10 6.72 -0.60
N PHE A 173 0.48 7.19 -1.68
CA PHE A 173 -0.51 6.41 -2.41
C PHE A 173 0.13 5.44 -3.41
N CYS A 174 -0.16 4.15 -3.26
CA CYS A 174 0.15 3.13 -4.26
C CYS A 174 -0.99 3.07 -5.29
N ASN A 175 -0.76 3.66 -6.45
CA ASN A 175 -1.72 3.84 -7.54
C ASN A 175 -2.16 2.55 -8.26
N GLY A 176 -1.54 1.41 -7.95
CA GLY A 176 -1.87 0.13 -8.56
C GLY A 176 -2.83 -0.73 -7.76
N GLY A 177 -3.38 -0.29 -6.62
CA GLY A 177 -4.27 -1.13 -5.79
C GLY A 177 -3.53 -2.26 -5.05
N ASN A 178 -4.22 -3.32 -4.63
CA ASN A 178 -3.60 -4.50 -3.98
C ASN A 178 -3.49 -5.71 -4.92
N VAL A 179 -2.69 -6.71 -4.52
CA VAL A 179 -2.46 -7.95 -5.27
C VAL A 179 -3.73 -8.79 -5.40
N GLY A 180 -4.61 -8.79 -4.40
CA GLY A 180 -5.89 -9.50 -4.43
C GLY A 180 -6.77 -9.01 -5.57
N ASP A 181 -7.01 -7.70 -5.64
CA ASP A 181 -7.80 -7.05 -6.69
C ASP A 181 -7.15 -7.24 -8.07
N PHE A 182 -5.81 -7.13 -8.14
CA PHE A 182 -5.08 -7.37 -9.39
C PHE A 182 -5.29 -8.79 -9.90
N ALA A 183 -5.16 -9.78 -9.02
CA ALA A 183 -5.30 -11.17 -9.39
C ALA A 183 -6.73 -11.52 -9.83
N GLN A 184 -7.73 -10.89 -9.20
CA GLN A 184 -9.13 -11.00 -9.58
C GLN A 184 -9.38 -10.37 -10.96
N GLU A 185 -8.88 -9.17 -11.22
CA GLU A 185 -9.00 -8.52 -12.54
C GLU A 185 -8.32 -9.33 -13.66
N CYS A 186 -7.14 -9.92 -13.39
CA CYS A 186 -6.49 -10.82 -14.35
C CYS A 186 -7.36 -12.04 -14.65
N ARG A 187 -7.99 -12.64 -13.63
CA ARG A 187 -8.89 -13.78 -13.81
C ARG A 187 -10.11 -13.41 -14.65
N GLU A 188 -10.77 -12.30 -14.32
CA GLU A 188 -11.97 -11.82 -15.03
C GLU A 188 -11.70 -11.44 -16.49
N SER A 189 -10.51 -10.93 -16.78
CA SER A 189 -10.08 -10.57 -18.13
C SER A 189 -9.43 -11.73 -18.92
N GLY A 190 -9.27 -12.91 -18.31
CA GLY A 190 -8.52 -14.02 -18.90
C GLY A 190 -7.04 -13.69 -19.13
N ALA A 191 -6.50 -12.70 -18.43
CA ALA A 191 -5.12 -12.27 -18.58
C ALA A 191 -4.17 -13.23 -17.86
N VAL A 192 -3.16 -13.72 -18.58
CA VAL A 192 -2.10 -14.56 -18.01
C VAL A 192 -1.00 -13.67 -17.46
N VAL A 193 -0.68 -13.84 -16.17
CA VAL A 193 0.39 -13.09 -15.50
C VAL A 193 1.76 -13.60 -15.94
N PRO A 194 2.62 -12.76 -16.56
CA PRO A 194 3.95 -13.19 -17.01
C PRO A 194 4.81 -13.68 -15.85
N GLN A 195 5.59 -14.72 -16.09
CA GLN A 195 6.53 -15.26 -15.11
C GLN A 195 7.46 -14.18 -14.54
N GLY A 196 7.98 -13.29 -15.39
CA GLY A 196 8.86 -12.21 -14.92
C GLY A 196 8.19 -11.27 -13.91
N LEU A 197 6.87 -11.07 -14.01
CA LEU A 197 6.10 -10.25 -13.07
C LEU A 197 5.97 -10.97 -11.72
N VAL A 198 5.71 -12.28 -11.74
CA VAL A 198 5.65 -13.13 -10.54
C VAL A 198 7.01 -13.17 -9.83
N LEU A 199 8.10 -13.32 -10.58
CA LEU A 199 9.46 -13.31 -10.03
C LEU A 199 9.82 -11.94 -9.42
N ARG A 200 9.44 -10.84 -10.08
CA ARG A 200 9.61 -9.49 -9.52
C ARG A 200 8.82 -9.31 -8.22
N PHE A 201 7.57 -9.75 -8.19
CA PHE A 201 6.72 -9.76 -7.00
C PHE A 201 7.37 -10.53 -5.85
N LEU A 202 7.74 -11.79 -6.09
CA LEU A 202 8.39 -12.63 -5.09
C LEU A 202 9.65 -11.99 -4.55
N ARG A 203 10.52 -11.49 -5.43
CA ARG A 203 11.76 -10.83 -5.05
C ARG A 203 11.51 -9.68 -4.08
N GLN A 204 10.67 -8.72 -4.45
CA GLN A 204 10.47 -7.49 -3.68
C GLN A 204 9.81 -7.75 -2.33
N VAL A 205 8.86 -8.69 -2.27
CA VAL A 205 8.20 -9.07 -1.01
C VAL A 205 9.15 -9.87 -0.13
N LEU A 206 9.87 -10.85 -0.67
CA LEU A 206 10.87 -11.63 0.08
C LEU A 206 12.01 -10.75 0.60
N GLU A 207 12.48 -9.76 -0.16
CA GLU A 207 13.52 -8.82 0.28
C GLU A 207 13.05 -8.07 1.53
N THR A 208 11.78 -7.62 1.51
CA THR A 208 11.17 -6.92 2.65
C THR A 208 10.99 -7.85 3.85
N LEU A 209 10.44 -9.05 3.65
CA LEU A 209 10.23 -10.02 4.74
C LEU A 209 11.56 -10.52 5.33
N HIS A 210 12.53 -10.85 4.49
CA HIS A 210 13.86 -11.25 4.95
C HIS A 210 14.49 -10.17 5.81
N PHE A 211 14.44 -8.91 5.38
CA PHE A 211 14.94 -7.80 6.18
C PHE A 211 14.19 -7.68 7.51
N MET A 212 12.87 -7.84 7.53
CA MET A 212 12.10 -7.86 8.78
C MET A 212 12.57 -8.98 9.72
N TYR A 213 12.86 -10.17 9.19
CA TYR A 213 13.25 -11.33 9.99
C TYR A 213 14.70 -11.29 10.49
N THR A 214 15.63 -10.80 9.68
CA THR A 214 17.07 -10.94 9.94
C THR A 214 17.83 -9.62 9.98
N GLY A 215 17.30 -8.56 9.35
CA GLY A 215 17.98 -7.27 9.17
C GLY A 215 17.76 -6.27 10.31
N LEU A 216 16.87 -6.58 11.25
CA LEU A 216 16.56 -5.74 12.41
C LEU A 216 17.22 -6.29 13.68
N PRO A 217 17.49 -5.43 14.70
CA PRO A 217 18.07 -5.89 15.97
C PRO A 217 17.22 -6.91 16.73
N HIS A 218 15.94 -7.02 16.37
CA HIS A 218 15.03 -8.05 16.82
C HIS A 218 14.23 -8.52 15.59
N PRO A 219 14.00 -9.83 15.43
CA PRO A 219 13.17 -10.30 14.32
C PRO A 219 11.78 -9.65 14.38
N LEU A 220 11.24 -9.23 13.24
CA LEU A 220 9.91 -8.66 13.12
C LEU A 220 9.06 -9.55 12.22
N ILE A 221 7.92 -10.01 12.73
CA ILE A 221 6.97 -10.83 11.98
C ILE A 221 5.78 -9.96 11.61
N HIS A 222 5.31 -10.04 10.36
CA HIS A 222 4.20 -9.23 9.88
C HIS A 222 2.88 -9.61 10.58
N GLY A 223 2.61 -10.91 10.68
CA GLY A 223 1.52 -11.47 11.47
C GLY A 223 0.14 -11.45 10.81
N ASP A 224 0.04 -10.83 9.64
CA ASP A 224 -1.17 -10.77 8.78
C ASP A 224 -0.78 -10.52 7.32
N LEU A 225 0.23 -11.23 6.82
CA LEU A 225 0.60 -11.10 5.41
C LEU A 225 -0.44 -11.81 4.53
N ASN A 226 -1.16 -11.05 3.71
CA ASN A 226 -2.14 -11.54 2.74
C ASN A 226 -2.12 -10.67 1.47
N SER A 227 -2.88 -11.05 0.44
CA SER A 227 -2.88 -10.35 -0.86
C SER A 227 -3.47 -8.92 -0.81
N GLY A 228 -4.30 -8.61 0.18
CA GLY A 228 -4.81 -7.25 0.44
C GLY A 228 -3.74 -6.33 1.05
N ASN A 229 -2.79 -6.91 1.78
CA ASN A 229 -1.69 -6.20 2.45
C ASN A 229 -0.42 -6.08 1.59
N ILE A 230 -0.53 -6.35 0.28
CA ILE A 230 0.55 -6.11 -0.68
C ILE A 230 0.02 -5.19 -1.79
N LEU A 231 0.55 -3.98 -1.85
CA LEU A 231 0.16 -2.95 -2.81
C LEU A 231 1.01 -2.95 -4.06
N LEU A 232 0.43 -2.56 -5.19
CA LEU A 232 1.14 -2.29 -6.43
C LEU A 232 1.35 -0.79 -6.59
N HIS A 233 2.56 -0.38 -6.95
CA HIS A 233 2.88 0.99 -7.35
C HIS A 233 3.39 1.01 -8.79
N LEU A 234 2.62 1.64 -9.66
CA LEU A 234 2.90 1.83 -11.08
C LEU A 234 3.67 3.14 -11.25
N THR A 235 4.99 3.04 -11.26
CA THR A 235 5.88 4.18 -11.46
C THR A 235 5.82 4.64 -12.93
N PRO A 236 5.57 5.92 -13.23
CA PRO A 236 5.58 6.42 -14.60
C PRO A 236 6.89 6.11 -15.31
N GLY A 237 6.80 5.54 -16.52
CA GLY A 237 7.96 5.15 -17.33
C GLY A 237 8.51 3.74 -17.02
N ASN A 238 8.05 3.07 -15.96
CA ASN A 238 8.35 1.66 -15.73
C ASN A 238 7.24 0.78 -16.32
N ALA A 239 7.63 -0.24 -17.08
CA ALA A 239 6.68 -1.20 -17.65
C ALA A 239 6.00 -2.07 -16.57
N ALA A 240 6.73 -2.39 -15.49
CA ALA A 240 6.26 -3.26 -14.42
C ALA A 240 6.05 -2.48 -13.09
N PRO A 241 5.05 -2.86 -12.28
CA PRO A 241 4.83 -2.29 -10.96
C PRO A 241 5.93 -2.66 -9.96
N ASP A 242 6.02 -1.87 -8.90
CA ASP A 242 6.67 -2.23 -7.65
C ASP A 242 5.64 -2.78 -6.67
N PHE A 243 6.03 -3.75 -5.84
CA PHE A 243 5.17 -4.42 -4.86
C PHE A 243 5.59 -4.02 -3.45
N HIS A 244 4.68 -3.39 -2.71
CA HIS A 244 4.91 -2.83 -1.40
C HIS A 244 4.14 -3.60 -0.31
N VAL A 245 4.82 -4.01 0.75
CA VAL A 245 4.19 -4.63 1.92
C VAL A 245 3.62 -3.54 2.84
N MET A 246 2.40 -3.71 3.34
CA MET A 246 1.73 -2.73 4.20
C MET A 246 0.92 -3.39 5.32
N ASP A 247 0.35 -2.57 6.20
CA ASP A 247 -0.54 -2.97 7.29
C ASP A 247 0.17 -3.77 8.39
N PHE A 248 1.13 -3.11 9.05
CA PHE A 248 1.90 -3.69 10.13
C PHE A 248 1.18 -3.62 11.48
N GLY A 249 -0.15 -3.46 11.50
CA GLY A 249 -0.90 -3.34 12.75
C GLY A 249 -0.77 -4.56 13.64
N THR A 250 -0.70 -5.74 13.05
CA THR A 250 -0.53 -7.03 13.72
C THR A 250 0.93 -7.46 13.86
N ALA A 251 1.88 -6.64 13.40
CA ALA A 251 3.27 -7.05 13.39
C ALA A 251 3.85 -7.10 14.80
N THR A 252 4.70 -8.10 15.04
CA THR A 252 5.23 -8.40 16.37
C THR A 252 6.72 -8.68 16.34
N TRP A 253 7.43 -8.18 17.36
CA TRP A 253 8.85 -8.49 17.56
C TRP A 253 9.03 -9.90 18.14
N GLY A 254 10.04 -10.59 17.66
CA GLY A 254 10.72 -11.69 18.34
C GLY A 254 11.56 -11.16 19.50
N GLN A 255 11.64 -11.93 20.59
CA GLN A 255 12.57 -11.62 21.68
C GLN A 255 13.96 -12.14 21.29
N HIS A 256 15.00 -11.32 21.42
CA HIS A 256 16.38 -11.77 21.24
C HIS A 256 16.81 -12.56 22.47
N ILE A 257 17.48 -13.69 22.24
CA ILE A 257 18.37 -14.34 23.21
C ILE A 257 19.79 -14.20 22.64
N ASN A 258 20.79 -13.96 23.50
CA ASN A 258 22.08 -13.34 23.15
C ASN A 258 23.17 -14.29 22.60
N SER A 259 22.82 -15.38 21.93
CA SER A 259 23.80 -16.27 21.29
C SER A 259 23.20 -16.89 20.03
N LEU A 260 24.04 -17.43 19.14
CA LEU A 260 23.70 -17.88 17.78
C LEU A 260 24.25 -19.28 17.48
N GLN A 261 24.72 -20.01 18.51
CA GLN A 261 25.58 -21.17 18.27
C GLN A 261 24.86 -22.52 18.12
N ASP A 262 23.55 -22.65 18.39
CA ASP A 262 22.92 -23.99 18.45
C ASP A 262 21.52 -24.06 17.80
N ILE A 263 21.42 -23.77 16.50
CA ILE A 263 20.18 -24.01 15.74
C ILE A 263 20.24 -25.40 15.10
N PRO A 264 19.33 -26.34 15.42
CA PRO A 264 19.26 -27.64 14.76
C PRO A 264 18.90 -27.46 13.28
N ARG A 265 19.73 -27.98 12.36
CA ARG A 265 19.50 -27.95 10.91
C ARG A 265 18.12 -28.51 10.46
N SER A 266 17.50 -29.36 11.27
CA SER A 266 16.18 -29.98 11.02
C SER A 266 15.04 -28.95 10.88
N ASP A 267 15.15 -27.80 11.52
CA ASP A 267 14.09 -26.78 11.48
C ASP A 267 14.09 -25.98 10.18
N LEU A 268 15.26 -25.88 9.52
CA LEU A 268 15.41 -25.33 8.18
C LEU A 268 14.81 -26.31 7.16
N ASP A 269 15.04 -27.61 7.37
CA ASP A 269 14.48 -28.68 6.54
C ASP A 269 12.96 -28.69 6.56
N ASP A 270 12.27 -28.35 7.65
CA ASP A 270 10.80 -28.30 7.68
C ASP A 270 10.19 -27.09 6.95
N ILE A 271 10.81 -25.91 7.02
CA ILE A 271 10.37 -24.73 6.23
C ILE A 271 10.63 -24.96 4.76
N MET A 272 11.79 -25.54 4.44
CA MET A 272 12.12 -25.93 3.10
C MET A 272 11.16 -27.02 2.64
N ARG A 273 10.90 -28.07 3.42
CA ARG A 273 9.90 -29.12 3.14
C ARG A 273 8.46 -28.61 3.07
N ILE A 274 8.17 -27.36 3.43
CA ILE A 274 6.85 -26.74 3.21
C ILE A 274 6.84 -25.95 1.90
N LEU A 275 7.90 -25.19 1.63
CA LEU A 275 8.11 -24.57 0.31
C LEU A 275 8.32 -25.62 -0.79
N VAL A 276 8.76 -26.82 -0.41
CA VAL A 276 9.15 -27.96 -1.26
C VAL A 276 8.12 -29.10 -1.23
N GLY A 277 7.59 -29.46 -0.07
CA GLY A 277 6.84 -30.71 0.15
C GLY A 277 5.32 -30.57 0.17
N GLU A 278 4.75 -29.37 0.38
CA GLU A 278 3.35 -29.10 -0.01
C GLU A 278 3.20 -28.89 -1.53
N LEU A 279 4.32 -28.89 -2.26
CA LEU A 279 4.38 -28.65 -3.71
C LEU A 279 5.01 -29.80 -4.51
N MET A 280 5.39 -30.90 -3.87
CA MET A 280 5.96 -32.09 -4.53
C MET A 280 5.47 -33.41 -3.93
N GLU A 281 4.23 -33.80 -4.22
CA GLU A 281 3.84 -35.22 -4.11
C GLU A 281 4.34 -36.10 -5.28
N LEU A 282 5.26 -35.61 -6.12
CA LEU A 282 5.89 -36.43 -7.16
C LEU A 282 7.41 -36.23 -7.23
N THR A 283 8.12 -37.20 -6.63
CA THR A 283 9.48 -37.69 -6.98
C THR A 283 10.69 -36.73 -6.93
N LEU A 284 11.60 -36.97 -5.97
CA LEU A 284 13.06 -37.20 -6.14
C LEU A 284 13.76 -37.28 -4.77
N ASP A 285 15.06 -37.64 -4.71
CA ASP A 285 15.84 -38.22 -3.59
C ASP A 285 16.54 -37.23 -2.60
N ARG A 286 16.83 -37.68 -1.36
CA ARG A 286 16.76 -36.97 -0.05
C ARG A 286 17.89 -35.98 0.28
N ASP A 287 18.97 -35.93 -0.49
CA ASP A 287 20.20 -35.22 -0.09
C ASP A 287 20.55 -33.94 -0.89
N GLN A 288 19.64 -33.41 -1.72
CA GLN A 288 19.83 -32.12 -2.41
C GLN A 288 18.60 -31.19 -2.44
N ARG A 289 17.61 -31.39 -1.54
CA ARG A 289 16.23 -30.92 -1.77
C ARG A 289 15.85 -29.52 -1.31
N GLY A 290 16.68 -28.78 -0.58
CA GLY A 290 16.21 -27.52 0.03
C GLY A 290 15.86 -26.45 -1.01
N VAL A 291 16.81 -26.12 -1.88
CA VAL A 291 16.72 -24.97 -2.80
C VAL A 291 16.21 -25.41 -4.17
N ALA A 292 16.71 -26.51 -4.72
CA ALA A 292 16.32 -27.03 -6.03
C ALA A 292 14.82 -27.37 -6.13
N ALA A 293 14.17 -27.78 -5.04
CA ALA A 293 12.77 -28.18 -5.09
C ALA A 293 11.78 -27.00 -4.89
N GLY A 294 12.19 -25.92 -4.21
CA GLY A 294 11.42 -24.65 -4.22
C GLY A 294 11.51 -23.96 -5.58
N ILE A 295 12.67 -24.07 -6.23
CA ILE A 295 12.93 -23.67 -7.61
C ILE A 295 12.03 -24.45 -8.59
N LEU A 296 12.10 -25.78 -8.54
CA LEU A 296 11.29 -26.67 -9.38
C LEU A 296 9.80 -26.50 -9.13
N SER A 297 9.38 -26.12 -7.93
CA SER A 297 7.99 -25.83 -7.60
C SER A 297 7.53 -24.50 -8.21
N ILE A 298 8.32 -23.43 -8.14
CA ILE A 298 8.02 -22.17 -8.83
C ILE A 298 7.89 -22.44 -10.33
N GLU A 299 8.84 -23.16 -10.92
CA GLU A 299 8.78 -23.58 -12.33
C GLU A 299 7.57 -24.47 -12.62
N TYR A 300 7.24 -25.43 -11.75
CA TYR A 300 6.08 -26.30 -11.91
C TYR A 300 4.76 -25.52 -11.86
N MET A 301 4.60 -24.62 -10.89
CA MET A 301 3.42 -23.76 -10.71
C MET A 301 3.25 -22.77 -11.86
N LEU A 302 4.35 -22.25 -12.41
CA LEU A 302 4.31 -21.38 -13.58
C LEU A 302 3.95 -22.14 -14.87
N ASN A 303 4.18 -23.45 -14.90
CA ASN A 303 3.99 -24.29 -16.07
C ASN A 303 2.72 -25.18 -16.05
N HIS A 304 2.04 -25.31 -14.90
CA HIS A 304 0.85 -26.19 -14.76
C HIS A 304 -0.41 -25.40 -14.39
N ASP A 305 -1.33 -25.38 -15.35
CA ASP A 305 -2.43 -24.44 -15.53
C ASP A 305 -3.70 -24.80 -14.71
N THR A 306 -4.25 -23.80 -14.02
CA THR A 306 -5.67 -23.60 -13.60
C THR A 306 -5.79 -22.44 -12.59
N THR A 307 -4.69 -22.01 -11.96
CA THR A 307 -4.69 -20.92 -10.96
C THR A 307 -3.77 -19.78 -11.37
N ASN A 308 -4.18 -18.53 -11.11
CA ASN A 308 -3.38 -17.35 -11.39
C ASN A 308 -2.03 -17.46 -10.62
N PRO A 309 -0.86 -17.45 -11.28
CA PRO A 309 0.40 -17.75 -10.62
C PRO A 309 0.79 -16.71 -9.55
N ILE A 310 0.31 -15.47 -9.66
CA ILE A 310 0.49 -14.48 -8.59
C ILE A 310 -0.30 -14.86 -7.33
N CYS A 311 -1.42 -15.56 -7.47
CA CYS A 311 -2.19 -16.05 -6.33
C CYS A 311 -1.40 -17.07 -5.54
N VAL A 312 -0.84 -18.04 -6.25
CA VAL A 312 -0.08 -19.11 -5.61
C VAL A 312 1.17 -18.55 -4.92
N ALA A 313 1.85 -17.61 -5.59
CA ALA A 313 3.01 -16.92 -5.04
C ALA A 313 2.68 -16.18 -3.72
N TYR A 314 1.57 -15.43 -3.62
CA TYR A 314 1.25 -14.76 -2.35
C TYR A 314 0.80 -15.75 -1.28
N GLN A 315 0.08 -16.82 -1.63
CA GLN A 315 -0.35 -17.84 -0.66
C GLN A 315 0.85 -18.54 -0.02
N MET A 316 1.90 -18.81 -0.80
CA MET A 316 3.16 -19.32 -0.30
C MET A 316 3.80 -18.37 0.72
N LEU A 317 3.86 -17.07 0.41
CA LEU A 317 4.40 -16.04 1.31
C LEU A 317 3.56 -15.91 2.60
N ALA A 318 2.23 -15.95 2.50
CA ALA A 318 1.33 -15.91 3.65
C ALA A 318 1.52 -17.12 4.58
N ARG A 319 1.66 -18.33 4.01
CA ARG A 319 1.96 -19.54 4.79
C ARG A 319 3.32 -19.46 5.48
N LEU A 320 4.32 -18.87 4.82
CA LEU A 320 5.64 -18.64 5.38
C LEU A 320 5.57 -17.71 6.61
N ASP A 321 4.93 -16.54 6.49
CA ASP A 321 4.72 -15.60 7.60
C ASP A 321 3.93 -16.24 8.75
N HIS A 322 2.85 -16.96 8.44
CA HIS A 322 2.05 -17.68 9.44
C HIS A 322 2.87 -18.71 10.23
N LYS A 323 3.70 -19.51 9.55
CA LYS A 323 4.55 -20.52 10.21
C LYS A 323 5.60 -19.87 11.11
N PHE A 324 6.16 -18.72 10.73
CA PHE A 324 7.03 -17.97 11.64
C PHE A 324 6.30 -17.42 12.85
N ARG A 325 5.08 -16.93 12.65
CA ARG A 325 4.23 -16.50 13.77
C ARG A 325 3.97 -17.65 14.75
N VAL A 326 3.64 -18.84 14.26
CA VAL A 326 3.43 -20.04 15.09
C VAL A 326 4.71 -20.45 15.82
N ARG A 327 5.86 -20.46 15.14
CA ARG A 327 7.15 -20.74 15.79
C ARG A 327 7.45 -19.70 16.87
N LEU A 328 7.32 -18.41 16.59
CA LEU A 328 7.50 -17.35 17.59
C LEU A 328 6.60 -17.54 18.81
N ALA A 329 5.34 -17.93 18.61
CA ALA A 329 4.42 -18.22 19.72
C ALA A 329 4.90 -19.42 20.56
N HIS A 330 5.39 -20.49 19.93
CA HIS A 330 5.94 -21.65 20.64
C HIS A 330 7.17 -21.28 21.47
N TYR A 331 8.11 -20.53 20.89
CA TYR A 331 9.33 -20.09 21.58
C TYR A 331 9.06 -19.17 22.77
N ARG A 332 7.99 -18.35 22.74
CA ARG A 332 7.58 -17.54 23.91
C ARG A 332 7.20 -18.39 25.12
N THR A 333 6.80 -19.64 24.91
CA THR A 333 6.40 -20.57 25.99
C THR A 333 7.51 -21.56 26.38
N ALA A 334 8.56 -21.68 25.55
CA ALA A 334 9.66 -22.59 25.79
C ALA A 334 10.66 -22.00 26.81
N PRO A 335 11.16 -22.80 27.77
CA PRO A 335 12.23 -22.34 28.65
C PRO A 335 13.52 -22.15 27.84
N SER A 336 13.96 -20.90 27.67
CA SER A 336 15.33 -20.51 27.28
C SER A 336 15.89 -20.97 25.92
N GLY A 337 15.07 -21.45 24.97
CA GLY A 337 15.53 -21.77 23.61
C GLY A 337 15.63 -20.53 22.71
N GLU A 338 16.72 -20.41 21.93
CA GLU A 338 16.93 -19.35 20.94
C GLU A 338 15.99 -19.51 19.75
N LEU A 339 15.19 -18.48 19.43
CA LEU A 339 14.40 -18.46 18.20
C LEU A 339 15.30 -18.07 17.03
N ALA A 340 15.59 -19.03 16.16
CA ALA A 340 16.10 -18.74 14.83
C ALA A 340 14.99 -18.72 13.80
N LEU A 341 14.75 -17.54 13.22
CA LEU A 341 14.01 -17.47 11.97
C LEU A 341 14.91 -17.95 10.83
N PRO A 342 14.36 -18.63 9.82
CA PRO A 342 15.17 -19.10 8.70
C PRO A 342 15.75 -17.92 7.93
N ASP A 343 16.98 -18.13 7.51
CA ASP A 343 17.65 -17.27 6.55
C ASP A 343 17.07 -17.52 5.14
N LEU A 344 16.53 -16.47 4.53
CA LEU A 344 15.97 -16.52 3.18
C LEU A 344 17.00 -16.19 2.09
N THR A 345 18.28 -16.00 2.44
CA THR A 345 19.35 -15.57 1.51
C THR A 345 19.43 -16.43 0.25
N GLU A 346 19.38 -17.76 0.39
CA GLU A 346 19.50 -18.68 -0.74
C GLU A 346 18.29 -18.62 -1.68
N VAL A 347 17.08 -18.53 -1.13
CA VAL A 347 15.84 -18.36 -1.90
C VAL A 347 15.86 -17.00 -2.60
N LEU A 348 16.24 -15.95 -1.89
CA LEU A 348 16.36 -14.59 -2.42
C LEU A 348 17.37 -14.51 -3.56
N ARG A 349 18.54 -15.15 -3.41
CA ARG A 349 19.56 -15.21 -4.45
C ARG A 349 19.00 -15.84 -5.72
N TYR A 350 18.37 -17.01 -5.59
CA TYR A 350 17.75 -17.66 -6.75
C TYR A 350 16.68 -16.78 -7.41
N VAL A 351 15.70 -16.27 -6.64
CA VAL A 351 14.61 -15.46 -7.20
C VAL A 351 15.15 -14.18 -7.83
N THR A 352 16.20 -13.60 -7.26
CA THR A 352 16.89 -12.42 -7.81
C THR A 352 17.55 -12.75 -9.15
N ASP A 353 18.31 -13.84 -9.22
CA ASP A 353 18.98 -14.27 -10.45
C ASP A 353 17.95 -14.53 -11.57
N GLN A 354 16.87 -15.24 -11.27
CA GLN A 354 15.79 -15.49 -12.23
C GLN A 354 15.05 -14.20 -12.62
N SER A 355 14.78 -13.32 -11.67
CA SER A 355 14.11 -12.05 -11.94
C SER A 355 14.92 -11.18 -12.90
N VAL A 356 16.25 -11.11 -12.71
CA VAL A 356 17.16 -10.36 -13.60
C VAL A 356 17.17 -10.95 -15.01
N LEU A 357 17.24 -12.27 -15.14
CA LEU A 357 17.22 -12.96 -16.43
C LEU A 357 15.90 -12.75 -17.17
N SER A 358 14.78 -12.70 -16.44
CA SER A 358 13.44 -12.54 -17.02
C SER A 358 13.07 -11.09 -17.37
N LEU A 359 13.83 -10.09 -16.90
CA LEU A 359 13.43 -8.67 -17.02
C LEU A 359 13.27 -8.18 -18.47
N PRO A 360 14.16 -8.51 -19.43
CA PRO A 360 13.96 -8.10 -20.82
C PRO A 360 12.69 -8.71 -21.43
N GLN A 361 12.43 -9.99 -21.14
CA GLN A 361 11.21 -10.67 -21.61
C GLN A 361 9.97 -10.08 -20.97
N LEU A 362 10.01 -9.77 -19.67
CA LEU A 362 8.92 -9.10 -18.96
C LEU A 362 8.56 -7.76 -19.61
N ILE A 363 9.55 -6.95 -19.99
CA ILE A 363 9.33 -5.68 -20.67
C ILE A 363 8.63 -5.92 -22.01
N LEU A 364 9.12 -6.87 -22.81
CA LEU A 364 8.50 -7.21 -24.10
C LEU A 364 7.07 -7.72 -23.94
N ASP A 365 6.83 -8.58 -22.94
CA ASP A 365 5.50 -9.13 -22.65
C ASP A 365 4.54 -7.99 -22.28
N LEU A 366 4.96 -7.06 -21.42
CA LEU A 366 4.12 -5.94 -20.95
C LEU A 366 3.94 -4.83 -22.01
N GLU A 367 4.93 -4.59 -22.86
CA GLU A 367 4.84 -3.56 -23.92
C GLU A 367 4.00 -4.00 -25.13
N GLY A 368 3.73 -5.30 -25.26
CA GLY A 368 2.84 -5.83 -26.28
C GLY A 368 1.48 -5.13 -26.25
N ARG A 369 1.11 -4.42 -27.33
CA ARG A 369 -0.13 -3.60 -27.39
C ARG A 369 -1.42 -4.40 -27.14
N ASN A 370 -1.36 -5.72 -27.26
CA ASN A 370 -2.48 -6.64 -27.05
C ASN A 370 -2.40 -7.37 -25.69
N ASN A 371 -1.47 -6.99 -24.80
CA ASN A 371 -1.41 -7.58 -23.47
C ASN A 371 -2.53 -7.00 -22.59
N ALA A 372 -3.43 -7.86 -22.12
CA ALA A 372 -4.52 -7.49 -21.21
C ALA A 372 -4.03 -6.86 -19.90
N ILE A 373 -2.87 -7.28 -19.38
CA ILE A 373 -2.26 -6.69 -18.17
C ILE A 373 -1.81 -5.26 -18.40
N HIS A 374 -1.28 -4.95 -19.58
CA HIS A 374 -0.97 -3.56 -19.93
C HIS A 374 -2.23 -2.69 -19.93
N GLY A 375 -3.34 -3.25 -20.42
CA GLY A 375 -4.66 -2.62 -20.35
C GLY A 375 -5.14 -2.38 -18.91
N ILE A 376 -4.93 -3.35 -18.01
CA ILE A 376 -5.20 -3.21 -16.57
C ILE A 376 -4.35 -2.10 -15.96
N PHE A 377 -3.03 -2.14 -16.16
CA PHE A 377 -2.11 -1.14 -15.59
C PHE A 377 -2.38 0.27 -16.12
N ARG A 378 -2.61 0.44 -17.42
CA ARG A 378 -2.96 1.74 -17.99
C ARG A 378 -4.22 2.30 -17.36
N ARG A 379 -5.27 1.50 -17.22
CA ARG A 379 -6.52 1.93 -16.59
C ARG A 379 -6.30 2.38 -15.14
N ARG A 380 -5.57 1.59 -14.34
CA ARG A 380 -5.25 1.94 -12.95
C ARG A 380 -4.41 3.23 -12.86
N ILE A 381 -3.44 3.41 -13.77
CA ILE A 381 -2.67 4.66 -13.88
C ILE A 381 -3.59 5.84 -14.21
N ASP A 382 -4.47 5.69 -15.20
CA ASP A 382 -5.39 6.76 -15.64
C ASP A 382 -6.37 7.14 -14.52
N GLU A 383 -6.90 6.15 -13.78
CA GLU A 383 -7.77 6.38 -12.62
C GLU A 383 -7.04 7.05 -11.45
N ALA A 384 -5.76 6.73 -11.27
CA ALA A 384 -4.92 7.30 -10.21
C ALA A 384 -4.29 8.65 -10.59
N ASN A 385 -4.25 8.96 -11.89
CA ASN A 385 -3.78 10.24 -12.39
C ASN A 385 -4.82 11.32 -12.07
N ASN A 386 -4.59 12.02 -10.97
CA ASN A 386 -5.35 13.18 -10.54
C ASN A 386 -6.85 12.89 -10.24
N PRO A 387 -7.20 11.87 -9.44
CA PRO A 387 -8.58 11.51 -9.13
C PRO A 387 -9.33 12.72 -8.55
N PRO A 388 -10.49 13.10 -9.13
CA PRO A 388 -11.19 14.32 -8.74
C PRO A 388 -11.70 14.20 -7.30
N PRO A 389 -11.63 15.27 -6.49
CA PRO A 389 -12.30 15.30 -5.19
C PRO A 389 -13.79 14.97 -5.31
N LYS A 390 -14.39 14.42 -4.26
CA LYS A 390 -15.83 14.20 -4.23
C LYS A 390 -16.54 15.54 -4.02
N LEU A 391 -17.29 15.97 -5.03
CA LEU A 391 -17.99 17.24 -5.06
C LEU A 391 -19.50 17.08 -4.91
N TYR A 392 -20.13 18.06 -4.26
CA TYR A 392 -21.57 18.13 -4.04
C TYR A 392 -22.12 19.46 -4.55
N PRO A 393 -23.28 19.49 -5.22
CA PRO A 393 -23.82 20.73 -5.77
C PRO A 393 -24.39 21.66 -4.71
N THR A 394 -24.73 21.16 -3.52
CA THR A 394 -25.39 21.94 -2.46
C THR A 394 -24.78 21.65 -1.09
N MET A 395 -24.89 22.63 -0.18
CA MET A 395 -24.49 22.49 1.22
C MET A 395 -25.28 21.36 1.92
N SER A 396 -26.59 21.26 1.66
CA SER A 396 -27.40 20.18 2.22
C SER A 396 -26.91 18.80 1.76
N GLY A 397 -26.49 18.67 0.50
CA GLY A 397 -26.00 17.40 -0.05
C GLY A 397 -24.71 16.92 0.60
N ILE A 398 -23.77 17.83 0.87
CA ILE A 398 -22.52 17.47 1.57
C ILE A 398 -22.76 17.12 3.05
N LEU A 399 -23.69 17.81 3.72
CA LEU A 399 -24.02 17.56 5.12
C LEU A 399 -24.78 16.24 5.32
N GLN A 400 -25.53 15.79 4.32
CA GLN A 400 -26.26 14.51 4.33
C GLN A 400 -25.43 13.33 3.83
N ALA A 401 -24.23 13.58 3.30
CA ALA A 401 -23.37 12.55 2.77
C ALA A 401 -22.90 11.61 3.89
N ARG A 402 -23.24 10.32 3.76
CA ARG A 402 -22.82 9.26 4.68
C ARG A 402 -21.44 8.71 4.31
N ASN A 403 -20.85 7.92 5.21
CA ASN A 403 -19.60 7.18 5.00
C ASN A 403 -18.38 8.06 4.70
N VAL A 404 -18.31 9.25 5.32
CA VAL A 404 -17.11 10.09 5.32
C VAL A 404 -16.60 10.23 6.76
N PRO A 405 -15.72 9.31 7.20
CA PRO A 405 -15.09 9.38 8.52
C PRO A 405 -14.45 10.75 8.76
N GLY A 406 -14.84 11.39 9.87
CA GLY A 406 -14.39 12.73 10.25
C GLY A 406 -13.05 12.77 10.98
N PRO A 407 -12.71 13.89 11.63
CA PRO A 407 -13.44 15.16 11.59
C PRO A 407 -13.26 15.88 10.24
N TRP A 408 -14.32 16.53 9.74
CA TRP A 408 -14.27 17.28 8.48
C TRP A 408 -15.12 18.56 8.55
N HIS A 409 -14.85 19.48 7.63
CA HIS A 409 -15.62 20.69 7.36
C HIS A 409 -16.20 20.65 5.94
N ALA A 410 -17.35 21.29 5.72
CA ALA A 410 -17.80 21.63 4.39
C ALA A 410 -16.98 22.81 3.84
N ALA A 411 -16.36 22.61 2.68
CA ALA A 411 -15.64 23.63 1.96
C ALA A 411 -16.36 23.93 0.65
N ARG A 412 -16.48 25.21 0.31
CA ARG A 412 -16.87 25.64 -1.03
C ARG A 412 -15.64 25.63 -1.92
N VAL A 413 -15.72 24.98 -3.06
CA VAL A 413 -14.60 24.76 -3.99
C VAL A 413 -15.05 25.04 -5.44
N LYS A 414 -14.09 25.37 -6.30
CA LYS A 414 -14.31 25.37 -7.75
C LYS A 414 -14.44 23.92 -8.26
N ALA A 415 -14.96 23.73 -9.47
CA ALA A 415 -15.02 22.40 -10.10
C ALA A 415 -13.63 21.74 -10.26
N SER A 416 -12.56 22.54 -10.31
CA SER A 416 -11.17 22.07 -10.30
C SER A 416 -10.69 21.53 -8.95
N GLY A 417 -11.47 21.69 -7.87
CA GLY A 417 -11.07 21.38 -6.50
C GLY A 417 -10.33 22.52 -5.78
N GLU A 418 -10.18 23.70 -6.40
CA GLU A 418 -9.56 24.86 -5.75
C GLU A 418 -10.45 25.39 -4.62
N LEU A 419 -9.88 25.58 -3.43
CA LEU A 419 -10.60 26.05 -2.25
C LEU A 419 -11.04 27.51 -2.39
N VAL A 420 -12.33 27.79 -2.19
CA VAL A 420 -12.91 29.15 -2.22
C VAL A 420 -13.17 29.66 -0.81
N SER A 421 -13.84 28.86 0.02
CA SER A 421 -14.15 29.22 1.41
C SER A 421 -14.41 27.98 2.25
N VAL A 422 -14.21 28.07 3.56
CA VAL A 422 -14.53 26.99 4.50
C VAL A 422 -15.66 27.43 5.41
N ASP A 423 -16.71 26.60 5.52
CA ASP A 423 -17.74 26.78 6.52
C ASP A 423 -17.23 26.29 7.88
N ARG A 424 -17.03 27.22 8.81
CA ARG A 424 -16.49 26.93 10.14
C ARG A 424 -17.52 26.26 11.05
N GLU A 425 -18.81 26.38 10.76
CA GLU A 425 -19.89 25.84 11.58
C GLU A 425 -20.21 24.38 11.20
N SER A 426 -19.91 23.98 9.96
CA SER A 426 -20.13 22.62 9.42
C SER A 426 -19.24 21.50 9.99
N HIS A 427 -18.67 21.67 11.19
CA HIS A 427 -17.73 20.70 11.77
C HIS A 427 -18.43 19.39 12.14
N HIS A 428 -18.22 18.34 11.33
CA HIS A 428 -18.74 17.01 11.60
C HIS A 428 -17.81 16.23 12.53
N ARG A 429 -18.36 15.70 13.63
CA ARG A 429 -17.66 14.93 14.65
C ARG A 429 -17.72 13.43 14.31
N PRO A 430 -16.60 12.69 14.20
CA PRO A 430 -16.64 11.23 14.09
C PRO A 430 -17.14 10.51 15.37
N ASN A 431 -18.17 9.70 15.21
CA ASN A 431 -18.39 8.32 15.71
C ASN A 431 -18.68 7.97 17.19
N GLU A 432 -18.49 8.83 18.20
CA GLU A 432 -18.86 8.40 19.59
C GLU A 432 -20.13 9.05 20.14
N ASP A 433 -20.44 10.30 19.77
CA ASP A 433 -21.63 11.01 20.26
C ASP A 433 -22.86 10.85 19.33
N ASN A 434 -22.71 10.12 18.22
CA ASN A 434 -23.77 9.84 17.24
C ASN A 434 -24.46 8.48 17.49
N ALA A 435 -24.44 7.96 18.71
CA ALA A 435 -25.12 6.71 19.08
C ALA A 435 -26.64 6.70 18.80
N GLY A 436 -27.24 7.82 18.38
CA GLY A 436 -28.64 7.94 17.93
C GLY A 436 -28.85 8.31 16.47
N TYR A 437 -27.79 8.49 15.65
CA TYR A 437 -27.92 8.76 14.22
C TYR A 437 -27.37 7.57 13.42
N GLU A 438 -28.24 6.97 12.60
CA GLU A 438 -28.04 5.79 11.73
C GLU A 438 -26.96 5.93 10.64
N THR A 439 -25.88 6.69 10.86
CA THR A 439 -24.74 6.70 9.95
C THR A 439 -23.75 5.60 10.24
N ASP A 440 -23.73 5.04 11.46
CA ASP A 440 -22.71 4.06 11.87
C ASP A 440 -23.23 2.89 12.74
N GLY A 441 -24.51 2.88 13.15
CA GLY A 441 -25.09 1.82 13.97
C GLY A 441 -25.54 0.61 13.15
N ASN A 442 -24.60 -0.30 12.80
CA ASN A 442 -24.82 -1.75 12.63
C ASN A 442 -23.61 -2.52 12.04
N TRP A 443 -22.40 -1.97 11.99
CA TRP A 443 -21.31 -2.59 11.20
C TRP A 443 -20.42 -3.60 11.94
N CYS A 444 -20.69 -3.89 13.21
CA CYS A 444 -20.06 -4.99 13.92
C CYS A 444 -21.15 -5.74 14.68
N ASP A 445 -21.42 -6.98 14.27
CA ASP A 445 -21.97 -8.11 15.06
C ASP A 445 -23.20 -8.84 14.49
N GLU A 446 -23.79 -8.44 13.36
CA GLU A 446 -24.88 -9.22 12.72
C GLU A 446 -24.53 -9.60 11.26
N ASP A 447 -24.45 -10.92 11.01
CA ASP A 447 -24.47 -11.63 9.72
C ASP A 447 -23.18 -11.80 8.90
N SER A 448 -22.17 -12.44 9.50
CA SER A 448 -21.25 -13.33 8.76
C SER A 448 -21.45 -14.81 9.13
N GLU A 449 -22.69 -15.26 9.29
CA GLU A 449 -23.05 -16.64 8.93
C GLU A 449 -23.05 -16.71 7.39
N ALA A 450 -21.86 -16.73 6.80
CA ALA A 450 -21.72 -17.19 5.45
C ALA A 450 -22.13 -18.67 5.44
N GLU A 451 -23.28 -18.94 4.80
CA GLU A 451 -23.70 -20.27 4.38
C GLU A 451 -22.49 -21.05 3.87
N THR A 452 -22.10 -22.05 4.66
CA THR A 452 -21.29 -23.16 4.22
C THR A 452 -22.12 -23.93 3.19
N LEU A 453 -22.12 -23.45 1.95
CA LEU A 453 -22.55 -24.23 0.80
C LEU A 453 -21.51 -25.34 0.61
N GLU A 454 -21.78 -26.48 1.25
CA GLU A 454 -21.28 -27.77 0.81
C GLU A 454 -21.62 -27.93 -0.68
N LEU A 455 -20.59 -27.89 -1.52
CA LEU A 455 -20.65 -28.41 -2.88
C LEU A 455 -19.56 -29.46 -3.04
N TYR A 456 -20.05 -30.63 -3.44
CA TYR A 456 -19.36 -31.83 -3.91
C TYR A 456 -18.18 -31.56 -4.83
#